data_AF-A0A0M9G6F5-F1
#
_entry.id   AF-A0A0M9G6F5-F1
#
_cell.length_a   1.000
_cell.length_b   1.000
_cell.length_c   1.000
_cell.angle_alpha   90.00
_cell.angle_beta   90.00
_cell.angle_gamma   90.00
#
_symmetry.space_group_name_H-M   'P 1'
#
loop_
_entity.id
_entity.type
_entity.pdbx_description
1 polymer ?
#
loop_
_entity_poly.entity_id
_entity_poly.type
_entity_poly.pdbx_seq_one_letter_code
_entity_poly.pdbx_strand_id
1 'polypeptide(L)'
;MSPLSAKGLFWLSVTAVAVMLSLVVFATAKSCSGTVCTPYVAAVSGGTGCLRKNPINLRFVLQMAQENNYTVNGVLKSTATFAFTPCVDDIAALALNTAPFLAAGYAVTNNATPPVTSYYLTGNRSDKYLSVFGFGMSNQTTEPEVGVSTGAVLVAKNGLEACGDPTMVGVVTLLSLEIGLHKGYFNYVGQSGQTTTTIPNPNYNASMCGDESGSGGSRQTTTTTAPKANAAASSSDSIDYCSKTITVNVPAINVQPARVGFAPTCNAQDQCTLGDPDAYVCIGNVTGKKNCGLCYSNAATLAGNSSVTVWVSYVGTDRKNVVMTSSGDNPIYYSNFVRSGAFQTISSKFNSLIHGNFSVVGLNVNFAKK
;
A
#
# COMPACT_ATOMS: atom_id res chain seq x y z
N MET A 1 -58.84 -16.71 -31.05
CA MET A 1 -57.70 -15.81 -30.80
C MET A 1 -58.04 -14.97 -29.57
N SER A 2 -57.49 -15.32 -28.42
CA SER A 2 -57.79 -14.64 -27.16
C SER A 2 -56.88 -13.40 -27.01
N PRO A 3 -57.41 -12.23 -26.64
CA PRO A 3 -56.59 -11.04 -26.50
C PRO A 3 -55.59 -11.24 -25.35
N LEU A 4 -54.30 -10.98 -25.61
CA LEU A 4 -53.30 -10.94 -24.55
C LEU A 4 -53.74 -9.90 -23.50
N SER A 5 -53.87 -10.34 -22.25
CA SER A 5 -54.23 -9.44 -21.15
C SER A 5 -53.19 -8.33 -20.99
N ALA A 6 -53.62 -7.14 -20.58
CA ALA A 6 -52.75 -5.98 -20.35
C ALA A 6 -51.59 -6.27 -19.37
N LYS A 7 -51.74 -7.27 -18.49
CA LYS A 7 -50.66 -7.77 -17.62
C LYS A 7 -49.54 -8.45 -18.40
N GLY A 8 -49.87 -9.22 -19.44
CA GLY A 8 -48.89 -9.87 -20.31
C GLY A 8 -48.03 -8.88 -21.09
N LEU A 9 -48.64 -7.79 -21.60
CA LEU A 9 -47.89 -6.72 -22.29
C LEU A 9 -46.96 -5.96 -21.35
N PHE A 10 -47.37 -5.72 -20.10
CA PHE A 10 -46.53 -5.02 -19.12
C PHE A 10 -45.27 -5.82 -18.75
N TRP A 11 -45.40 -7.13 -18.50
CA TRP A 11 -44.26 -8.00 -18.19
C TRP A 11 -43.30 -8.18 -19.36
N LEU A 12 -43.81 -8.21 -20.60
CA LEU A 12 -42.99 -8.22 -21.82
C LEU A 12 -42.24 -6.90 -22.03
N SER A 13 -42.85 -5.75 -21.72
CA SER A 13 -42.15 -4.45 -21.79
C SER A 13 -41.07 -4.29 -20.72
N VAL A 14 -41.30 -4.78 -19.50
CA VAL A 14 -40.32 -4.69 -18.40
C VAL A 14 -39.13 -5.63 -18.64
N THR A 15 -39.36 -6.82 -19.18
CA THR A 15 -38.27 -7.74 -19.55
C THR A 15 -37.47 -7.23 -20.76
N ALA A 16 -38.12 -6.64 -21.77
CA ALA A 16 -37.40 -6.05 -22.91
C ALA A 16 -36.54 -4.84 -22.51
N VAL A 17 -37.01 -3.99 -21.59
CA VAL A 17 -36.21 -2.87 -21.05
C VAL A 17 -35.07 -3.37 -20.15
N ALA A 18 -35.29 -4.42 -19.36
CA ALA A 18 -34.24 -5.03 -18.52
C ALA A 18 -33.15 -5.72 -19.35
N VAL A 19 -33.49 -6.34 -20.48
CA VAL A 19 -32.53 -6.96 -21.42
C VAL A 19 -31.75 -5.88 -22.20
N MET A 20 -32.40 -4.79 -22.58
CA MET A 20 -31.72 -3.64 -23.19
C MET A 20 -30.81 -2.90 -22.20
N LEU A 21 -31.17 -2.83 -20.90
CA LEU A 21 -30.29 -2.27 -19.87
C LEU A 21 -29.13 -3.20 -19.49
N SER A 22 -29.33 -4.52 -19.50
CA SER A 22 -28.25 -5.47 -19.14
C SER A 22 -27.20 -5.64 -20.23
N LEU A 23 -27.53 -5.35 -21.50
CA LEU A 23 -26.57 -5.32 -22.61
C LEU A 23 -25.63 -4.10 -22.59
N VAL A 24 -25.91 -3.06 -21.79
CA VAL A 24 -25.09 -1.82 -21.74
C VAL A 24 -24.10 -1.81 -20.55
N VAL A 25 -24.12 -2.82 -19.67
CA VAL A 25 -23.24 -2.88 -18.49
C VAL A 25 -22.12 -3.92 -18.64
N PHE A 26 -21.56 -4.05 -19.84
CA PHE A 26 -20.14 -4.34 -19.94
C PHE A 26 -19.44 -2.99 -19.89
N ALA A 27 -19.06 -2.55 -18.69
CA ALA A 27 -18.05 -1.50 -18.57
C ALA A 27 -16.85 -2.00 -19.37
N THR A 28 -16.67 -1.45 -20.57
CA THR A 28 -15.52 -1.74 -21.42
C THR A 28 -14.30 -1.47 -20.55
N ALA A 29 -13.55 -2.53 -20.22
CA ALA A 29 -12.28 -2.37 -19.54
C ALA A 29 -11.46 -1.44 -20.43
N LYS A 30 -11.30 -0.20 -19.98
CA LYS A 30 -10.65 0.85 -20.78
C LYS A 30 -9.24 0.34 -21.07
N SER A 31 -8.99 -0.01 -22.33
CA SER A 31 -7.70 -0.54 -22.72
C SER A 31 -6.68 0.59 -22.65
N CYS A 32 -5.67 0.42 -21.80
CA CYS A 32 -4.53 1.31 -21.79
C CYS A 32 -3.77 1.12 -23.10
N SER A 33 -3.31 2.20 -23.72
CA SER A 33 -2.48 2.11 -24.92
C SER A 33 -1.00 1.98 -24.53
N GLY A 34 -0.21 1.17 -25.24
CA GLY A 34 1.25 1.19 -25.12
C GLY A 34 1.83 0.23 -24.08
N THR A 35 3.09 0.48 -23.69
CA THR A 35 3.89 -0.43 -22.85
C THR A 35 3.69 -0.18 -21.37
N VAL A 36 3.74 -1.26 -20.58
CA VAL A 36 3.65 -1.22 -19.12
C VAL A 36 4.88 -0.51 -18.55
N CYS A 37 4.65 0.50 -17.72
CA CYS A 37 5.72 1.24 -17.05
C CYS A 37 6.03 0.70 -15.64
N THR A 38 7.26 0.97 -15.19
CA THR A 38 7.81 0.60 -13.87
C THR A 38 8.52 1.81 -13.27
N PRO A 39 7.78 2.78 -12.71
CA PRO A 39 8.34 4.09 -12.33
C PRO A 39 9.33 4.02 -11.15
N TYR A 40 9.36 2.90 -10.45
CA TYR A 40 10.27 2.59 -9.35
C TYR A 40 11.61 2.01 -9.78
N VAL A 41 11.78 1.68 -11.07
CA VAL A 41 13.07 1.30 -11.65
C VAL A 41 13.66 2.53 -12.31
N ALA A 42 14.89 2.88 -11.94
CA ALA A 42 15.57 4.03 -12.53
C ALA A 42 15.80 3.83 -14.05
N ALA A 43 15.76 4.92 -14.81
CA ALA A 43 16.00 4.88 -16.26
C ALA A 43 17.35 4.26 -16.62
N VAL A 44 18.39 4.54 -15.83
CA VAL A 44 19.75 3.99 -15.98
C VAL A 44 19.80 2.46 -15.80
N SER A 45 18.81 1.88 -15.13
CA SER A 45 18.68 0.44 -14.90
C SER A 45 17.65 -0.22 -15.83
N GLY A 46 17.29 0.45 -16.94
CA GLY A 46 16.31 -0.05 -17.91
C GLY A 46 14.85 0.17 -17.50
N GLY A 47 14.59 1.01 -16.48
CA GLY A 47 13.24 1.34 -16.06
C GLY A 47 12.46 2.12 -17.11
N THR A 48 11.22 1.71 -17.36
CA THR A 48 10.33 2.40 -18.30
C THR A 48 9.51 3.44 -17.55
N GLY A 49 9.81 4.72 -17.75
CA GLY A 49 9.03 5.82 -17.18
C GLY A 49 7.61 5.85 -17.73
N CYS A 50 6.67 6.18 -16.86
CA CYS A 50 5.24 6.19 -17.16
C CYS A 50 4.84 7.32 -18.11
N LEU A 51 4.03 6.97 -19.10
CA LEU A 51 3.32 7.91 -19.97
C LEU A 51 1.84 7.94 -19.59
N ARG A 52 1.21 9.10 -19.73
CA ARG A 52 -0.23 9.24 -19.51
C ARG A 52 -1.00 8.24 -20.37
N LYS A 53 -2.02 7.59 -19.78
CA LYS A 53 -2.87 6.55 -20.40
C LYS A 53 -2.17 5.24 -20.79
N ASN A 54 -0.87 5.10 -20.53
CA ASN A 54 -0.20 3.82 -20.60
C ASN A 54 -0.44 2.99 -19.34
N PRO A 55 -0.33 1.66 -19.40
CA PRO A 55 -0.49 0.83 -18.22
C PRO A 55 0.69 0.99 -17.24
N ILE A 56 0.43 0.94 -15.94
CA ILE A 56 1.45 0.86 -14.88
C ILE A 56 1.41 -0.52 -14.22
N ASN A 57 2.56 -1.12 -13.95
CA ASN A 57 2.64 -2.38 -13.19
C ASN A 57 2.44 -2.10 -11.69
N LEU A 58 1.27 -2.41 -11.15
CA LEU A 58 1.01 -2.36 -9.71
C LEU A 58 0.89 -3.77 -9.15
N ARG A 59 1.64 -4.06 -8.09
CA ARG A 59 1.56 -5.33 -7.38
C ARG A 59 1.43 -5.06 -5.89
N PHE A 60 0.39 -5.62 -5.30
CA PHE A 60 0.15 -5.56 -3.87
C PHE A 60 0.56 -6.88 -3.25
N VAL A 61 1.37 -6.83 -2.20
CA VAL A 61 1.85 -7.99 -1.45
C VAL A 61 1.17 -7.97 -0.09
N LEU A 62 0.31 -8.94 0.15
CA LEU A 62 -0.48 -9.09 1.36
C LEU A 62 0.17 -10.10 2.28
N GLN A 63 0.37 -9.77 3.55
CA GLN A 63 0.68 -10.75 4.58
C GLN A 63 -0.57 -11.55 4.95
N MET A 64 -0.49 -12.87 4.82
CA MET A 64 -1.60 -13.76 5.11
C MET A 64 -1.66 -14.12 6.60
N ALA A 65 -2.83 -14.58 7.05
CA ALA A 65 -2.97 -15.33 8.28
C ALA A 65 -2.04 -16.55 8.26
N GLN A 66 -1.46 -16.90 9.40
CA GLN A 66 -0.47 -17.98 9.49
C GLN A 66 -1.05 -19.32 9.03
N GLU A 67 -2.34 -19.53 9.27
CA GLU A 67 -3.11 -20.71 8.89
C GLU A 67 -3.23 -20.86 7.36
N ASN A 68 -3.03 -19.78 6.60
CA ASN A 68 -3.05 -19.78 5.13
C ASN A 68 -1.63 -19.93 4.52
N ASN A 69 -0.59 -20.08 5.34
CA ASN A 69 0.76 -20.28 4.82
C ASN A 69 0.86 -21.62 4.08
N TYR A 70 1.60 -21.64 2.98
CA TYR A 70 1.82 -22.85 2.18
C TYR A 70 3.28 -22.95 1.74
N THR A 71 3.74 -24.16 1.42
CA THR A 71 5.14 -24.39 1.02
C THR A 71 5.22 -24.71 -0.47
N VAL A 72 6.12 -24.04 -1.19
CA VAL A 72 6.44 -24.33 -2.59
C VAL A 72 7.94 -24.59 -2.68
N ASN A 73 8.33 -25.77 -3.17
CA ASN A 73 9.73 -26.17 -3.30
C ASN A 73 10.54 -26.00 -1.99
N GLY A 74 9.95 -26.35 -0.85
CA GLY A 74 10.58 -26.21 0.47
C GLY A 74 10.60 -24.78 1.03
N VAL A 75 10.12 -23.78 0.29
CA VAL A 75 10.05 -22.39 0.75
C VAL A 75 8.65 -22.07 1.27
N LEU A 76 8.56 -21.68 2.54
CA LEU A 76 7.33 -21.19 3.15
C LEU A 76 6.90 -19.86 2.49
N LYS A 77 5.66 -19.82 2.02
CA LYS A 77 4.99 -18.63 1.49
C LYS A 77 3.96 -18.17 2.50
N SER A 78 4.17 -16.96 3.01
CA SER A 78 3.29 -16.27 3.97
C SER A 78 2.63 -15.02 3.39
N THR A 79 2.79 -14.79 2.08
CA THR A 79 2.23 -13.65 1.38
C THR A 79 1.43 -14.06 0.15
N ALA A 80 0.39 -13.28 -0.15
CA ALA A 80 -0.36 -13.34 -1.40
C ALA A 80 -0.02 -12.12 -2.26
N THR A 81 -0.02 -12.27 -3.58
CA THR A 81 0.26 -11.15 -4.50
C THR A 81 -0.94 -10.88 -5.40
N PHE A 82 -1.38 -9.61 -5.46
CA PHE A 82 -2.42 -9.13 -6.36
C PHE A 82 -1.78 -8.19 -7.39
N ALA A 83 -1.91 -8.51 -8.67
CA ALA A 83 -1.31 -7.72 -9.74
C ALA A 83 -2.38 -7.03 -10.59
N PHE A 84 -2.15 -5.75 -10.87
CA PHE A 84 -3.04 -4.91 -11.67
C PHE A 84 -2.24 -4.07 -12.66
N THR A 85 -2.89 -3.71 -13.77
CA THR A 85 -2.32 -2.82 -14.78
C THR A 85 -3.26 -1.66 -15.11
N PRO A 86 -3.59 -0.77 -14.16
CA PRO A 86 -4.44 0.38 -14.44
C PRO A 86 -3.73 1.36 -15.38
N CYS A 87 -4.51 2.24 -16.03
CA CYS A 87 -3.95 3.27 -16.90
C CYS A 87 -3.47 4.45 -16.05
N VAL A 88 -2.26 4.92 -16.33
CA VAL A 88 -1.70 6.12 -15.70
C VAL A 88 -2.61 7.31 -15.98
N ASP A 89 -2.88 8.11 -14.95
CA ASP A 89 -3.75 9.28 -15.00
C ASP A 89 -5.25 8.98 -15.20
N ASP A 90 -5.69 7.73 -15.02
CA ASP A 90 -7.11 7.40 -14.85
C ASP A 90 -7.34 7.08 -13.37
N ILE A 91 -8.40 7.64 -12.77
CA ILE A 91 -8.79 7.21 -11.42
C ILE A 91 -9.30 5.77 -11.52
N ALA A 92 -8.76 4.89 -10.68
CA ALA A 92 -9.11 3.48 -10.67
C ALA A 92 -9.51 3.03 -9.25
N ALA A 93 -10.52 2.16 -9.17
CA ALA A 93 -10.84 1.39 -7.98
C ALA A 93 -10.40 -0.05 -8.22
N LEU A 94 -9.39 -0.51 -7.48
CA LEU A 94 -8.89 -1.87 -7.57
C LEU A 94 -9.49 -2.68 -6.42
N ALA A 95 -10.23 -3.73 -6.74
CA ALA A 95 -10.81 -4.63 -5.75
C ALA A 95 -9.87 -5.81 -5.50
N LEU A 96 -9.26 -5.85 -4.31
CA LEU A 96 -8.49 -6.99 -3.83
C LEU A 96 -9.46 -7.94 -3.13
N ASN A 97 -10.22 -8.66 -3.96
CA ASN A 97 -11.14 -9.68 -3.49
C ASN A 97 -10.35 -10.75 -2.73
N THR A 98 -10.96 -11.33 -1.71
CA THR A 98 -10.35 -12.34 -0.80
C THR A 98 -9.18 -11.85 0.07
N ALA A 99 -8.55 -10.69 -0.21
CA ALA A 99 -7.47 -10.17 0.63
C ALA A 99 -7.86 -10.02 2.11
N PRO A 100 -9.03 -9.46 2.48
CA PRO A 100 -9.46 -9.40 3.87
C PRO A 100 -9.48 -10.79 4.53
N PHE A 101 -10.08 -11.77 3.85
CA PHE A 101 -10.21 -13.12 4.36
C PHE A 101 -8.85 -13.82 4.46
N LEU A 102 -7.97 -13.69 3.47
CA LEU A 102 -6.62 -14.26 3.52
C LEU A 102 -5.77 -13.69 4.65
N ALA A 103 -5.99 -12.43 5.04
CA ALA A 103 -5.28 -11.79 6.14
C ALA A 103 -5.83 -12.14 7.53
N ALA A 104 -7.14 -12.31 7.64
CA ALA A 104 -7.86 -12.36 8.92
C ALA A 104 -8.63 -13.65 9.21
N GLY A 105 -8.71 -14.57 8.25
CA GLY A 105 -9.43 -15.83 8.39
C GLY A 105 -8.79 -16.97 7.62
N TYR A 106 -9.37 -18.16 7.74
CA TYR A 106 -8.95 -19.35 7.02
C TYR A 106 -10.14 -20.31 6.87
N ALA A 107 -10.06 -21.18 5.87
CA ALA A 107 -11.10 -22.16 5.56
C ALA A 107 -10.57 -23.57 5.76
N VAL A 108 -11.40 -24.45 6.33
CA VAL A 108 -11.12 -25.88 6.45
C VAL A 108 -12.21 -26.63 5.71
N THR A 109 -11.83 -27.36 4.67
CA THR A 109 -12.74 -28.26 3.95
C THR A 109 -12.52 -29.67 4.44
N ASN A 110 -13.56 -30.30 4.97
CA ASN A 110 -13.50 -31.71 5.35
C ASN A 110 -13.73 -32.62 4.13
N ASN A 111 -13.25 -33.85 4.21
CA ASN A 111 -13.43 -34.87 3.16
C ASN A 111 -14.78 -35.62 3.29
N ALA A 112 -15.79 -34.99 3.90
CA ALA A 112 -17.13 -35.58 3.94
C ALA A 112 -17.74 -35.60 2.53
N THR A 113 -18.78 -36.41 2.34
CA THR A 113 -19.55 -36.44 1.08
C THR A 113 -20.99 -36.00 1.38
N PRO A 114 -21.42 -34.79 0.97
CA PRO A 114 -20.67 -33.78 0.22
C PRO A 114 -19.60 -33.06 1.07
N PRO A 115 -18.54 -32.50 0.46
CA PRO A 115 -17.52 -31.73 1.17
C PRO A 115 -18.17 -30.53 1.88
N VAL A 116 -17.78 -30.30 3.13
CA VAL A 116 -18.24 -29.16 3.92
C VAL A 116 -17.05 -28.26 4.22
N THR A 117 -17.15 -26.99 3.80
CA THR A 117 -16.18 -25.95 4.12
C THR A 117 -16.66 -25.13 5.30
N SER A 118 -15.84 -25.10 6.36
CA SER A 118 -16.04 -24.24 7.53
C SER A 118 -15.05 -23.09 7.51
N TYR A 119 -15.51 -21.90 7.91
CA TYR A 119 -14.71 -20.67 7.93
C TYR A 119 -14.42 -20.25 9.36
N TYR A 120 -13.19 -19.81 9.61
CA TYR A 120 -12.70 -19.40 10.92
C TYR A 120 -11.95 -18.08 10.83
N LEU A 121 -11.98 -17.29 11.90
CA LEU A 121 -11.10 -16.13 12.06
C LEU A 121 -9.74 -16.63 12.58
N THR A 122 -8.65 -16.00 12.14
CA THR A 122 -7.31 -16.34 12.63
C THR A 122 -7.21 -16.09 14.13
N GLY A 123 -6.60 -17.01 14.88
CA GLY A 123 -6.29 -16.79 16.30
C GLY A 123 -5.10 -15.84 16.49
N ASN A 124 -4.35 -15.57 15.43
CA ASN A 124 -3.11 -14.82 15.48
C ASN A 124 -3.36 -13.30 15.57
N ARG A 125 -2.91 -12.68 16.66
CA ARG A 125 -3.06 -11.24 16.94
C ARG A 125 -1.98 -10.35 16.32
N SER A 126 -1.03 -10.91 15.58
CA SER A 126 -0.05 -10.10 14.86
C SER A 126 -0.69 -9.25 13.78
N ASP A 127 -0.25 -8.00 13.70
CA ASP A 127 -0.59 -7.05 12.66
C ASP A 127 -0.32 -7.64 11.27
N LYS A 128 -1.26 -7.48 10.34
CA LYS A 128 -1.12 -7.90 8.94
C LYS A 128 -1.03 -6.70 8.02
N TYR A 129 -0.01 -6.68 7.18
CA TYR A 129 0.27 -5.56 6.29
C TYR A 129 0.00 -5.88 4.83
N LEU A 130 -0.43 -4.85 4.09
CA LEU A 130 -0.44 -4.81 2.63
C LEU A 130 0.63 -3.82 2.18
N SER A 131 1.52 -4.26 1.31
CA SER A 131 2.55 -3.42 0.71
C SER A 131 2.38 -3.30 -0.79
N VAL A 132 2.87 -2.20 -1.38
CA VAL A 132 2.93 -2.02 -2.82
C VAL A 132 4.38 -2.21 -3.29
N PHE A 133 4.59 -3.20 -4.15
CA PHE A 133 5.90 -3.48 -4.71
C PHE A 133 6.40 -2.27 -5.51
N GLY A 134 7.66 -1.88 -5.29
CA GLY A 134 8.27 -0.72 -5.93
C GLY A 134 8.08 0.60 -5.18
N PHE A 135 7.30 0.63 -4.09
CA PHE A 135 7.02 1.85 -3.32
C PHE A 135 7.92 1.97 -2.09
N GLY A 136 9.11 1.36 -2.15
CA GLY A 136 10.10 1.39 -1.08
C GLY A 136 10.91 2.69 -1.05
N MET A 137 11.88 2.73 -0.14
CA MET A 137 12.79 3.86 0.01
C MET A 137 13.89 3.84 -1.06
N SER A 138 14.66 4.92 -1.17
CA SER A 138 15.71 5.06 -2.19
C SER A 138 16.83 4.00 -2.15
N ASN A 139 17.04 3.34 -1.01
CA ASN A 139 18.00 2.23 -0.85
C ASN A 139 17.40 0.84 -1.04
N GLN A 140 16.07 0.71 -0.99
CA GLN A 140 15.33 -0.54 -1.13
C GLN A 140 14.01 -0.22 -1.83
N THR A 141 14.06 -0.01 -3.14
CA THR A 141 12.89 0.51 -3.87
C THR A 141 11.80 -0.55 -4.03
N THR A 142 12.15 -1.84 -4.03
CA THR A 142 11.21 -2.93 -4.32
C THR A 142 10.28 -3.27 -3.17
N GLU A 143 10.77 -3.23 -1.93
CA GLU A 143 10.05 -3.71 -0.75
C GLU A 143 9.93 -2.58 0.28
N PRO A 144 8.73 -2.00 0.47
CA PRO A 144 8.54 -0.95 1.45
C PRO A 144 8.64 -1.51 2.88
N GLU A 145 9.42 -0.82 3.70
CA GLU A 145 9.61 -1.15 5.11
C GLU A 145 8.36 -0.81 5.93
N VAL A 146 7.87 -1.77 6.72
CA VAL A 146 6.69 -1.62 7.58
C VAL A 146 6.96 -0.58 8.68
N GLY A 147 6.01 0.31 8.92
CA GLY A 147 6.10 1.35 9.95
C GLY A 147 6.97 2.55 9.56
N VAL A 148 7.77 2.42 8.51
CA VAL A 148 8.59 3.52 7.96
C VAL A 148 7.97 4.01 6.65
N SER A 149 7.81 3.13 5.66
CA SER A 149 7.31 3.48 4.33
C SER A 149 5.79 3.62 4.30
N THR A 150 5.31 4.69 3.64
CA THR A 150 3.90 4.84 3.28
C THR A 150 3.44 3.82 2.24
N GLY A 151 4.37 3.11 1.58
CA GLY A 151 4.06 1.99 0.69
C GLY A 151 3.60 0.71 1.40
N ALA A 152 3.60 0.67 2.74
CA ALA A 152 3.11 -0.46 3.54
C ALA A 152 2.09 0.01 4.59
N VAL A 153 0.94 -0.68 4.68
CA VAL A 153 -0.17 -0.28 5.55
C VAL A 153 -0.76 -1.47 6.30
N LEU A 154 -1.18 -1.25 7.55
CA LEU A 154 -1.94 -2.25 8.32
C LEU A 154 -3.29 -2.48 7.63
N VAL A 155 -3.62 -3.73 7.34
CA VAL A 155 -4.90 -4.10 6.70
C VAL A 155 -5.76 -5.01 7.55
N ALA A 156 -5.20 -5.76 8.49
CA ALA A 156 -6.02 -6.54 9.42
C ALA A 156 -5.36 -6.67 10.79
N LYS A 157 -6.19 -6.66 11.84
CA LYS A 157 -5.77 -6.87 13.22
C LYS A 157 -6.88 -7.52 14.04
N ASN A 158 -6.57 -8.65 14.67
CA ASN A 158 -7.48 -9.32 15.60
C ASN A 158 -7.42 -8.66 16.98
N GLY A 159 -8.58 -8.46 17.61
CA GLY A 159 -8.71 -7.91 18.95
C GLY A 159 -8.41 -6.41 19.01
N LEU A 160 -8.74 -5.68 17.94
CA LEU A 160 -8.59 -4.23 17.90
C LEU A 160 -9.61 -3.58 18.86
N GLU A 161 -9.16 -2.72 19.77
CA GLU A 161 -10.03 -2.03 20.74
C GLU A 161 -11.17 -1.26 20.06
N ALA A 162 -10.91 -0.67 18.89
CA ALA A 162 -11.91 0.04 18.09
C ALA A 162 -13.08 -0.85 17.63
N CYS A 163 -12.94 -2.17 17.68
CA CYS A 163 -14.03 -3.10 17.40
C CYS A 163 -14.90 -3.44 18.62
N GLY A 164 -14.54 -2.96 19.82
CA GLY A 164 -15.32 -3.15 21.05
C GLY A 164 -15.34 -4.58 21.62
N ASP A 165 -14.88 -5.58 20.87
CA ASP A 165 -14.85 -6.99 21.26
C ASP A 165 -13.48 -7.61 20.90
N PRO A 166 -12.77 -8.23 21.87
CA PRO A 166 -11.46 -8.83 21.64
C PRO A 166 -11.47 -10.08 20.74
N THR A 167 -12.65 -10.60 20.40
CA THR A 167 -12.85 -11.73 19.47
C THR A 167 -13.11 -11.29 18.03
N MET A 168 -13.38 -9.99 17.81
CA MET A 168 -13.57 -9.45 16.48
C MET A 168 -12.25 -9.13 15.80
N VAL A 169 -12.28 -9.20 14.48
CA VAL A 169 -11.17 -8.75 13.64
C VAL A 169 -11.53 -7.45 12.93
N GLY A 170 -10.67 -6.44 13.09
CA GLY A 170 -10.74 -5.23 12.29
C GLY A 170 -10.05 -5.50 10.95
N VAL A 171 -10.73 -5.20 9.85
CA VAL A 171 -10.17 -5.32 8.50
C VAL A 171 -10.38 -4.05 7.71
N VAL A 172 -9.31 -3.47 7.18
CA VAL A 172 -9.35 -2.30 6.29
C VAL A 172 -10.02 -2.70 4.99
N THR A 173 -10.99 -1.89 4.56
CA THR A 173 -11.76 -2.15 3.34
C THR A 173 -11.65 -1.01 2.32
N LEU A 174 -11.20 0.18 2.75
CA LEU A 174 -10.97 1.33 1.86
C LEU A 174 -9.56 1.88 2.05
N LEU A 175 -8.79 1.87 0.96
CA LEU A 175 -7.44 2.43 0.88
C LEU A 175 -7.38 3.50 -0.20
N SER A 176 -6.58 4.53 0.03
CA SER A 176 -6.23 5.53 -0.97
C SER A 176 -4.75 5.39 -1.30
N LEU A 177 -4.42 5.15 -2.56
CA LEU A 177 -3.05 5.03 -3.06
C LEU A 177 -2.72 6.25 -3.92
N GLU A 178 -1.72 7.02 -3.52
CA GLU A 178 -1.16 8.11 -4.32
C GLU A 178 0.07 7.62 -5.10
N ILE A 179 0.14 8.03 -6.37
CA ILE A 179 1.26 7.75 -7.27
C ILE A 179 1.81 9.08 -7.80
N GLY A 180 2.79 9.61 -7.08
CA GLY A 180 3.57 10.79 -7.46
C GLY A 180 4.63 10.48 -8.52
N LEU A 181 4.57 11.17 -9.65
CA LEU A 181 5.49 11.01 -10.76
C LEU A 181 6.21 12.34 -11.07
N HIS A 182 7.53 12.28 -11.25
CA HIS A 182 8.33 13.35 -11.81
C HIS A 182 8.96 12.84 -13.11
N LYS A 183 8.57 13.42 -14.24
CA LYS A 183 9.00 12.95 -15.58
C LYS A 183 8.73 11.45 -15.79
N GLY A 184 7.62 10.95 -15.27
CA GLY A 184 7.21 9.55 -15.38
C GLY A 184 7.89 8.57 -14.42
N TYR A 185 8.73 9.02 -13.49
CA TYR A 185 9.41 8.18 -12.49
C TYR A 185 9.09 8.62 -11.06
N PHE A 186 9.38 7.76 -10.09
CA PHE A 186 9.35 8.15 -8.68
C PHE A 186 10.47 9.14 -8.36
N ASN A 187 10.16 10.10 -7.49
CA ASN A 187 11.06 11.21 -7.16
C ASN A 187 11.52 11.13 -5.70
N TYR A 188 12.79 10.81 -5.48
CA TYR A 188 13.39 10.65 -4.16
C TYR A 188 14.09 11.96 -3.74
N VAL A 189 13.29 12.96 -3.39
CA VAL A 189 13.80 14.30 -3.02
C VAL A 189 14.58 14.23 -1.71
N GLY A 190 15.82 14.71 -1.71
CA GLY A 190 16.69 14.72 -0.53
C GLY A 190 17.52 13.45 -0.35
N GLN A 191 17.45 12.50 -1.28
CA GLN A 191 18.37 11.36 -1.31
C GLN A 191 19.81 11.85 -1.46
N SER A 192 20.72 11.34 -0.65
CA SER A 192 22.16 11.53 -0.82
C SER A 192 22.90 10.20 -0.65
N GLY A 193 23.90 9.96 -1.49
CA GLY A 193 24.80 8.82 -1.30
C GLY A 193 25.62 8.96 -0.02
N GLN A 194 26.26 7.87 0.40
CA GLN A 194 27.28 7.95 1.44
C GLN A 194 28.45 8.77 0.88
N THR A 195 28.86 9.80 1.63
CA THR A 195 29.96 10.67 1.23
C THR A 195 30.98 10.75 2.35
N THR A 196 32.25 10.75 1.99
CA THR A 196 33.31 11.17 2.90
C THR A 196 33.44 12.68 2.84
N THR A 197 33.49 13.34 3.99
CA THR A 197 33.82 14.76 4.07
C THR A 197 34.97 14.98 5.03
N THR A 198 35.75 16.00 4.75
CA THR A 198 36.92 16.37 5.55
C THR A 198 36.51 17.52 6.47
N ILE A 199 36.54 17.28 7.78
CA ILE A 199 36.22 18.31 8.79
C ILE A 199 37.47 18.68 9.58
N PRO A 200 37.54 19.88 10.18
CA PRO A 200 38.56 20.20 11.16
C PRO A 200 38.58 19.14 12.26
N ASN A 201 39.76 18.62 12.56
CA ASN A 201 39.89 17.62 13.61
C ASN A 201 39.63 18.29 14.97
N PRO A 202 38.56 17.94 15.70
CA PRO A 202 38.26 18.54 17.00
C PRO A 202 39.34 18.24 18.04
N ASN A 203 40.14 17.19 17.82
CA ASN A 203 41.24 16.79 18.69
C ASN A 203 42.60 17.35 18.24
N TYR A 204 42.66 18.18 17.19
CA TYR A 204 43.95 18.72 16.72
C TYR A 204 44.63 19.54 17.81
N ASN A 205 45.85 19.16 18.18
CA ASN A 205 46.68 19.88 19.12
C ASN A 205 48.15 19.87 18.65
N ALA A 206 48.59 21.01 18.11
CA ALA A 206 49.96 21.19 17.64
C ALA A 206 51.02 20.89 18.71
N SER A 207 50.75 21.11 20.00
CA SER A 207 51.73 20.86 21.07
C SER A 207 51.97 19.37 21.36
N MET A 208 51.08 18.49 20.90
CA MET A 208 51.23 17.03 21.02
C MET A 208 51.90 16.42 19.78
N CYS A 209 52.12 17.22 18.75
CA CYS A 209 52.70 16.80 17.49
C CYS A 209 54.15 17.21 17.53
N GLY A 210 55.03 16.23 17.76
CA GLY A 210 56.47 16.48 17.83
C GLY A 210 56.92 17.27 16.60
N ASP A 211 57.55 18.42 16.82
CA ASP A 211 58.14 19.22 15.77
C ASP A 211 59.28 18.42 15.12
N GLU A 212 58.99 17.74 14.00
CA GLU A 212 60.03 17.30 13.08
C GLU A 212 60.51 18.50 12.24
N SER A 213 61.17 19.47 12.88
CA SER A 213 62.07 20.39 12.18
C SER A 213 63.16 20.92 13.11
N GLY A 214 64.30 20.21 13.15
CA GLY A 214 65.61 20.87 13.21
C GLY A 214 66.29 21.01 14.58
N SER A 215 67.22 20.08 14.83
CA SER A 215 68.60 20.32 15.31
C SER A 215 68.85 21.00 16.67
N GLY A 216 69.47 20.20 17.56
CA GLY A 216 70.58 20.66 18.41
C GLY A 216 70.25 21.06 19.83
N GLY A 217 70.16 20.10 20.76
CA GLY A 217 70.16 20.40 22.19
C GLY A 217 69.94 19.19 23.07
N SER A 218 71.04 18.65 23.60
CA SER A 218 71.08 17.50 24.52
C SER A 218 70.28 17.73 25.80
N ARG A 219 69.32 16.85 26.11
CA ARG A 219 69.06 16.37 27.48
C ARG A 219 68.20 15.09 27.51
N GLN A 220 68.80 14.01 28.01
CA GLN A 220 68.14 12.86 28.67
C GLN A 220 67.05 13.37 29.62
N THR A 221 65.85 12.79 29.79
CA THR A 221 65.43 11.41 30.17
C THR A 221 63.89 11.58 30.31
N THR A 222 62.96 10.74 29.86
CA THR A 222 62.66 9.35 30.25
C THR A 222 61.61 8.80 29.27
N THR A 223 61.72 7.50 29.02
CA THR A 223 60.78 6.63 28.29
C THR A 223 59.29 6.94 28.45
N THR A 224 58.68 7.41 27.37
CA THR A 224 57.32 7.00 26.99
C THR A 224 57.26 6.95 25.47
N THR A 225 57.28 5.72 24.95
CA THR A 225 57.27 5.42 23.52
C THR A 225 55.96 5.93 22.92
N ALA A 226 56.01 7.05 22.19
CA ALA A 226 54.92 7.46 21.31
C ALA A 226 54.81 6.45 20.15
N PRO A 227 53.62 5.92 19.82
CA PRO A 227 53.48 5.04 18.67
C PRO A 227 53.65 5.85 17.38
N LYS A 228 54.64 5.50 16.57
CA LYS A 228 54.72 5.90 15.17
C LYS A 228 53.44 5.44 14.46
N ALA A 229 52.65 6.40 14.00
CA ALA A 229 51.52 6.16 13.11
C ALA A 229 52.04 5.71 11.74
N ASN A 230 52.34 4.42 11.59
CA ASN A 230 52.31 3.77 10.29
C ASN A 230 50.85 3.52 9.94
N ALA A 231 50.38 4.25 8.93
CA ALA A 231 49.07 4.10 8.33
C ALA A 231 48.89 2.69 7.75
N ALA A 232 48.28 1.78 8.52
CA ALA A 232 47.46 0.69 8.02
C ALA A 232 46.74 -0.02 9.18
N ALA A 233 45.41 0.00 9.14
CA ALA A 233 44.49 -0.91 9.83
C ALA A 233 44.29 -0.79 11.36
N SER A 234 43.11 -0.23 11.70
CA SER A 234 42.17 -0.74 12.70
C SER A 234 42.66 -1.03 14.13
N SER A 235 42.57 -0.02 15.00
CA SER A 235 42.13 -0.19 16.39
C SER A 235 41.41 1.09 16.84
N SER A 236 40.27 0.94 17.50
CA SER A 236 39.25 1.97 17.68
C SER A 236 39.49 2.97 18.81
N ASP A 237 40.70 3.06 19.39
CA ASP A 237 40.95 3.91 20.58
C ASP A 237 42.13 4.89 20.47
N SER A 238 42.81 4.99 19.32
CA SER A 238 43.87 5.99 19.15
C SER A 238 43.30 7.32 18.67
N ILE A 239 43.22 8.30 19.57
CA ILE A 239 42.86 9.68 19.22
C ILE A 239 44.00 10.30 18.40
N ASP A 240 43.69 10.75 17.19
CA ASP A 240 44.62 11.49 16.33
C ASP A 240 44.64 12.96 16.75
N TYR A 241 45.75 13.41 17.33
CA TYR A 241 45.97 14.81 17.72
C TYR A 241 46.67 15.64 16.65
N CYS A 242 47.17 15.02 15.57
CA CYS A 242 48.13 15.65 14.67
C CYS A 242 47.64 15.92 13.26
N SER A 243 46.60 15.22 12.83
CA SER A 243 45.90 15.62 11.61
C SER A 243 45.10 16.89 11.86
N LYS A 244 45.36 17.96 11.09
CA LYS A 244 44.55 19.20 11.12
C LYS A 244 43.10 18.96 10.70
N THR A 245 42.88 17.89 9.94
CA THR A 245 41.57 17.51 9.42
C THR A 245 41.40 16.01 9.53
N ILE A 246 40.18 15.56 9.83
CA ILE A 246 39.80 14.15 9.78
C ILE A 246 38.77 13.93 8.69
N THR A 247 38.82 12.75 8.11
CA THR A 247 37.78 12.30 7.17
C THR A 247 36.69 11.62 7.98
N VAL A 248 35.47 12.16 7.91
CA VAL A 248 34.28 11.55 8.51
C VAL A 248 33.38 10.99 7.42
N ASN A 249 32.82 9.82 7.70
CA ASN A 249 31.80 9.22 6.86
C ASN A 249 30.46 9.88 7.18
N VAL A 250 29.89 10.59 6.21
CA VAL A 250 28.50 11.05 6.28
C VAL A 250 27.62 9.89 5.81
N PRO A 251 26.73 9.36 6.67
CA PRO A 251 25.85 8.27 6.29
C PRO A 251 24.94 8.68 5.13
N ALA A 252 24.58 7.72 4.29
CA ALA A 252 23.63 7.94 3.21
C ALA A 252 22.27 8.39 3.79
N ILE A 253 21.64 9.36 3.12
CA ILE A 253 20.28 9.78 3.46
C ILE A 253 19.32 9.02 2.56
N ASN A 254 18.55 8.13 3.15
CA ASN A 254 17.52 7.36 2.47
C ASN A 254 16.18 8.04 2.66
N VAL A 255 15.44 8.22 1.56
CA VAL A 255 14.17 8.95 1.56
C VAL A 255 13.09 8.13 0.88
N GLN A 256 11.84 8.45 1.21
CA GLN A 256 10.68 7.96 0.48
C GLN A 256 10.45 8.78 -0.78
N PRO A 257 9.87 8.17 -1.82
CA PRO A 257 9.47 8.91 -3.00
C PRO A 257 8.33 9.88 -2.66
N ALA A 258 8.42 11.10 -3.18
CA ALA A 258 7.47 12.16 -2.85
C ALA A 258 6.06 11.83 -3.34
N ARG A 259 5.07 11.88 -2.44
CA ARG A 259 3.65 11.60 -2.72
C ARG A 259 3.40 10.23 -3.35
N VAL A 260 4.10 9.21 -2.88
CA VAL A 260 3.97 7.83 -3.34
C VAL A 260 3.70 6.95 -2.13
N GLY A 261 2.56 6.27 -2.11
CA GLY A 261 2.16 5.40 -0.99
C GLY A 261 0.69 5.52 -0.62
N PHE A 262 0.31 4.83 0.44
CA PHE A 262 -1.03 4.90 0.99
C PHE A 262 -1.23 6.22 1.74
N ALA A 263 -2.26 6.96 1.36
CA ALA A 263 -2.75 8.12 2.09
C ALA A 263 -3.77 7.66 3.16
N PRO A 264 -3.75 8.24 4.36
CA PRO A 264 -4.73 7.93 5.40
C PRO A 264 -6.16 8.21 4.93
N THR A 265 -7.07 7.27 5.19
CA THR A 265 -8.50 7.44 4.90
C THR A 265 -9.31 7.81 6.15
N CYS A 266 -8.62 8.05 7.27
CA CYS A 266 -9.18 8.60 8.50
C CYS A 266 -8.60 9.97 8.81
N ASN A 267 -9.41 10.87 9.37
CA ASN A 267 -8.97 12.20 9.79
C ASN A 267 -8.27 12.19 11.17
N ALA A 268 -7.86 13.37 11.64
CA ALA A 268 -7.19 13.53 12.95
C ALA A 268 -8.11 13.22 14.14
N GLN A 269 -9.43 13.21 13.93
CA GLN A 269 -10.46 12.87 14.91
C GLN A 269 -10.82 11.38 14.89
N ASP A 270 -10.06 10.56 14.15
CA ASP A 270 -10.28 9.12 14.00
C ASP A 270 -11.63 8.75 13.36
N GLN A 271 -12.10 9.59 12.44
CA GLN A 271 -13.31 9.38 11.66
C GLN A 271 -12.96 9.01 10.22
N CYS A 272 -13.66 8.02 9.68
CA CYS A 272 -13.53 7.61 8.29
C CYS A 272 -14.01 8.71 7.33
N THR A 273 -13.20 9.06 6.32
CA THR A 273 -13.51 10.13 5.36
C THR A 273 -13.98 9.61 3.99
N LEU A 274 -13.78 8.32 3.71
CA LEU A 274 -14.11 7.69 2.41
C LEU A 274 -15.33 6.78 2.45
N GLY A 275 -16.02 6.67 3.59
CA GLY A 275 -17.16 5.80 3.80
C GLY A 275 -18.20 6.44 4.71
N ASP A 276 -19.21 5.66 5.06
CA ASP A 276 -20.19 6.06 6.07
C ASP A 276 -19.49 6.11 7.45
N PRO A 277 -19.39 7.28 8.09
CA PRO A 277 -18.67 7.42 9.35
C PRO A 277 -19.29 6.58 10.49
N ASP A 278 -20.56 6.20 10.39
CA ASP A 278 -21.25 5.39 11.40
C ASP A 278 -21.05 3.88 11.19
N ALA A 279 -20.71 3.46 9.97
CA ALA A 279 -20.48 2.06 9.63
C ALA A 279 -19.00 1.65 9.71
N TYR A 280 -18.08 2.59 9.47
CA TYR A 280 -16.65 2.33 9.38
C TYR A 280 -15.89 2.71 10.64
N VAL A 281 -14.90 1.90 11.00
CA VAL A 281 -13.94 2.20 12.07
C VAL A 281 -12.57 2.54 11.50
N CYS A 282 -11.77 3.28 12.26
CA CYS A 282 -10.41 3.63 11.86
C CYS A 282 -9.38 2.61 12.39
N ILE A 283 -8.76 1.89 11.47
CA ILE A 283 -7.83 0.80 11.74
C ILE A 283 -6.39 1.26 11.47
N GLY A 284 -5.54 1.12 12.49
CA GLY A 284 -4.15 1.58 12.46
C GLY A 284 -3.64 1.90 13.86
N ASN A 285 -2.32 1.92 14.02
CA ASN A 285 -1.70 2.17 15.32
C ASN A 285 -1.45 3.66 15.60
N VAL A 286 -1.50 4.53 14.57
CA VAL A 286 -1.17 5.96 14.68
C VAL A 286 -2.36 6.82 14.25
N THR A 287 -2.87 7.65 15.16
CA THR A 287 -3.95 8.61 14.88
C THR A 287 -3.59 9.53 13.71
N GLY A 288 -4.55 9.78 12.82
CA GLY A 288 -4.33 10.53 11.58
C GLY A 288 -3.53 9.79 10.50
N LYS A 289 -3.10 8.54 10.76
CA LYS A 289 -2.49 7.63 9.77
C LYS A 289 -3.24 6.30 9.64
N LYS A 290 -4.48 6.26 10.14
CA LYS A 290 -5.36 5.08 10.08
C LYS A 290 -6.13 5.01 8.77
N ASN A 291 -6.74 3.87 8.51
CA ASN A 291 -7.57 3.64 7.34
C ASN A 291 -8.94 3.09 7.72
N CYS A 292 -9.95 3.46 6.94
CA CYS A 292 -11.32 2.99 7.08
C CYS A 292 -11.41 1.47 6.90
N GLY A 293 -12.03 0.82 7.86
CA GLY A 293 -12.32 -0.60 7.82
C GLY A 293 -13.62 -0.95 8.51
N LEU A 294 -13.88 -2.26 8.57
CA LEU A 294 -15.04 -2.85 9.23
C LEU A 294 -14.56 -3.89 10.23
N CYS A 295 -15.37 -4.11 11.26
CA CYS A 295 -15.16 -5.17 12.24
C CYS A 295 -16.00 -6.39 11.88
N TYR A 296 -15.40 -7.57 11.96
CA TYR A 296 -16.07 -8.84 11.68
C TYR A 296 -15.98 -9.76 12.89
N SER A 297 -17.13 -10.26 13.34
CA SER A 297 -17.24 -11.33 14.33
C SER A 297 -17.43 -12.71 13.70
N ASN A 298 -17.78 -12.76 12.41
CA ASN A 298 -18.14 -13.98 11.71
C ASN A 298 -17.27 -14.19 10.47
N ALA A 299 -16.53 -15.31 10.44
CA ALA A 299 -15.61 -15.64 9.36
C ALA A 299 -16.30 -15.93 8.02
N ALA A 300 -17.51 -16.48 8.01
CA ALA A 300 -18.26 -16.72 6.78
C ALA A 300 -18.71 -15.41 6.13
N THR A 301 -19.10 -14.42 6.94
CA THR A 301 -19.41 -13.06 6.45
C THR A 301 -18.17 -12.39 5.87
N LEU A 302 -17.04 -12.50 6.56
CA LEU A 302 -15.75 -12.02 6.06
C LEU A 302 -15.41 -12.72 4.72
N ALA A 303 -15.55 -14.04 4.62
CA ALA A 303 -15.24 -14.78 3.39
C ALA A 303 -16.14 -14.39 2.20
N GLY A 304 -17.43 -14.18 2.43
CA GLY A 304 -18.41 -13.94 1.35
C GLY A 304 -18.53 -12.49 0.89
N ASN A 305 -18.36 -11.52 1.80
CA ASN A 305 -18.79 -10.14 1.56
C ASN A 305 -17.69 -9.08 1.77
N SER A 306 -16.41 -9.49 1.86
CA SER A 306 -15.33 -8.53 2.07
C SER A 306 -14.40 -8.40 0.86
N SER A 307 -13.99 -7.16 0.60
CA SER A 307 -12.98 -6.80 -0.39
C SER A 307 -12.25 -5.55 0.10
N VAL A 308 -10.96 -5.43 -0.21
CA VAL A 308 -10.24 -4.15 -0.04
C VAL A 308 -10.34 -3.39 -1.35
N THR A 309 -10.97 -2.22 -1.31
CA THR A 309 -10.98 -1.29 -2.45
C THR A 309 -9.81 -0.32 -2.31
N VAL A 310 -8.91 -0.34 -3.28
CA VAL A 310 -7.79 0.61 -3.39
C VAL A 310 -8.13 1.64 -4.45
N TRP A 311 -8.36 2.88 -4.02
CA TRP A 311 -8.55 4.03 -4.88
C TRP A 311 -7.19 4.57 -5.30
N VAL A 312 -6.89 4.57 -6.59
CA VAL A 312 -5.60 5.00 -7.13
C VAL A 312 -5.73 6.40 -7.74
N SER A 313 -4.88 7.32 -7.31
CA SER A 313 -4.76 8.67 -7.86
C SER A 313 -3.33 8.96 -8.29
N TYR A 314 -3.17 9.89 -9.25
CA TYR A 314 -1.86 10.24 -9.81
C TYR A 314 -1.60 11.73 -9.67
N VAL A 315 -0.35 12.10 -9.37
CA VAL A 315 0.06 13.50 -9.26
C VAL A 315 1.42 13.72 -9.91
N GLY A 316 1.67 14.94 -10.39
CA GLY A 316 2.94 15.33 -10.99
C GLY A 316 2.91 15.26 -12.51
N THR A 317 3.95 14.70 -13.13
CA THR A 317 4.18 14.74 -14.59
C THR A 317 4.57 13.38 -15.16
N ASP A 318 4.13 13.11 -16.39
CA ASP A 318 4.50 11.91 -17.15
C ASP A 318 5.88 12.07 -17.79
N ARG A 319 6.36 11.03 -18.48
CA ARG A 319 7.67 11.03 -19.15
C ARG A 319 7.82 12.09 -20.26
N LYS A 320 6.72 12.64 -20.79
CA LYS A 320 6.69 13.75 -21.75
C LYS A 320 6.45 15.11 -21.08
N ASN A 321 6.54 15.19 -19.76
CA ASN A 321 6.22 16.37 -18.94
C ASN A 321 4.75 16.82 -19.02
N VAL A 322 3.84 15.92 -19.40
CA VAL A 322 2.40 16.20 -19.34
C VAL A 322 1.94 16.06 -17.90
N VAL A 323 1.25 17.09 -17.39
CA VAL A 323 0.74 17.13 -16.01
C VAL A 323 -0.41 16.11 -15.84
N MET A 324 -0.38 15.38 -14.72
CA MET A 324 -1.45 14.48 -14.31
C MET A 324 -2.70 15.26 -13.91
N THR A 325 -3.86 14.76 -14.30
CA THR A 325 -5.17 15.34 -14.07
C THR A 325 -5.98 14.60 -13.00
N SER A 326 -5.62 13.36 -12.65
CA SER A 326 -6.36 12.51 -11.72
C SER A 326 -5.94 12.64 -10.25
N SER A 327 -5.34 13.76 -9.85
CA SER A 327 -4.91 13.99 -8.46
C SER A 327 -6.11 14.00 -7.52
N GLY A 328 -5.95 13.38 -6.34
CA GLY A 328 -6.94 13.40 -5.26
C GLY A 328 -7.25 14.81 -4.73
N ASP A 329 -6.35 15.77 -4.95
CA ASP A 329 -6.54 17.18 -4.60
C ASP A 329 -7.43 17.94 -5.61
N ASN A 330 -7.91 17.27 -6.66
CA ASN A 330 -8.85 17.84 -7.62
C ASN A 330 -10.29 17.40 -7.28
N PRO A 331 -11.04 18.21 -6.50
CA PRO A 331 -12.37 17.84 -6.03
C PRO A 331 -13.39 17.62 -7.16
N ILE A 332 -13.17 18.21 -8.33
CA ILE A 332 -14.06 18.05 -9.50
C ILE A 332 -13.94 16.65 -10.09
N TYR A 333 -12.73 16.09 -10.22
CA TYR A 333 -12.54 14.75 -10.76
C TYR A 333 -12.86 13.66 -9.74
N TYR A 334 -12.51 13.86 -8.47
CA TYR A 334 -12.85 12.92 -7.40
C TYR A 334 -14.37 12.83 -7.19
N SER A 335 -15.07 13.96 -7.13
CA SER A 335 -16.54 13.97 -6.99
C SER A 335 -17.27 13.36 -8.19
N ASN A 336 -16.80 13.59 -9.43
CA ASN A 336 -17.37 12.97 -10.63
C ASN A 336 -17.15 11.44 -10.65
N PHE A 337 -15.99 10.98 -10.20
CA PHE A 337 -15.67 9.56 -10.15
C PHE A 337 -16.41 8.83 -9.03
N VAL A 338 -16.42 9.38 -7.80
CA VAL A 338 -17.22 8.86 -6.68
C VAL A 338 -18.71 8.89 -7.02
N ARG A 339 -19.23 9.93 -7.67
CA ARG A 339 -20.61 9.95 -8.18
C ARG A 339 -20.84 8.83 -9.18
N SER A 340 -19.96 8.63 -10.17
CA SER A 340 -20.12 7.56 -11.16
C SER A 340 -20.07 6.14 -10.54
N GLY A 341 -19.19 5.90 -9.55
CA GLY A 341 -19.09 4.64 -8.84
C GLY A 341 -20.24 4.40 -7.85
N ALA A 342 -20.71 5.46 -7.18
CA ALA A 342 -21.92 5.43 -6.35
C ALA A 342 -23.15 5.16 -7.21
N PHE A 343 -23.27 5.78 -8.40
CA PHE A 343 -24.34 5.47 -9.35
C PHE A 343 -24.27 4.03 -9.87
N GLN A 344 -23.08 3.47 -10.11
CA GLN A 344 -22.93 2.06 -10.49
C GLN A 344 -23.28 1.10 -9.35
N THR A 345 -22.92 1.44 -8.11
CA THR A 345 -23.24 0.65 -6.91
C THR A 345 -24.73 0.74 -6.58
N ILE A 346 -25.33 1.93 -6.72
CA ILE A 346 -26.77 2.13 -6.62
C ILE A 346 -27.47 1.38 -7.74
N SER A 347 -26.99 1.46 -8.98
CA SER A 347 -27.56 0.78 -10.14
C SER A 347 -27.45 -0.75 -10.03
N SER A 348 -26.37 -1.29 -9.45
CA SER A 348 -26.22 -2.73 -9.23
C SER A 348 -27.14 -3.21 -8.09
N LYS A 349 -27.29 -2.42 -7.02
CA LYS A 349 -28.28 -2.67 -5.95
C LYS A 349 -29.72 -2.54 -6.46
N PHE A 350 -30.01 -1.57 -7.32
CA PHE A 350 -31.32 -1.37 -7.95
C PHE A 350 -31.64 -2.52 -8.93
N ASN A 351 -30.67 -2.97 -9.73
CA ASN A 351 -30.81 -4.15 -10.57
C ASN A 351 -31.04 -5.41 -9.72
N SER A 352 -30.33 -5.58 -8.60
CA SER A 352 -30.55 -6.68 -7.65
C SER A 352 -31.96 -6.67 -7.05
N LEU A 353 -32.50 -5.48 -6.73
CA LEU A 353 -33.87 -5.26 -6.27
C LEU A 353 -34.91 -5.60 -7.34
N ILE A 354 -34.70 -5.16 -8.58
CA ILE A 354 -35.60 -5.43 -9.72
C ILE A 354 -35.63 -6.93 -10.07
N HIS A 355 -34.51 -7.64 -9.89
CA HIS A 355 -34.41 -9.09 -10.13
C HIS A 355 -34.76 -9.93 -8.89
N GLY A 356 -35.30 -9.33 -7.83
CA GLY A 356 -35.81 -10.05 -6.65
C GLY A 356 -34.75 -10.67 -5.75
N ASN A 357 -33.48 -10.26 -5.87
CA ASN A 357 -32.41 -10.74 -4.99
C ASN A 357 -32.25 -9.78 -3.79
N PHE A 358 -33.15 -9.96 -2.81
CA PHE A 358 -33.26 -9.12 -1.61
C PHE A 358 -32.16 -9.40 -0.55
N SER A 359 -31.36 -10.45 -0.73
CA SER A 359 -30.28 -10.82 0.19
C SER A 359 -29.18 -9.75 0.28
N VAL A 360 -29.03 -8.91 -0.76
CA VAL A 360 -28.01 -7.85 -0.85
C VAL A 360 -28.42 -6.56 -0.11
N VAL A 361 -29.68 -6.45 0.35
CA VAL A 361 -30.23 -5.25 0.99
C VAL A 361 -30.47 -5.43 2.50
N GLY A 362 -30.13 -6.59 3.08
CA GLY A 362 -30.28 -6.83 4.52
C GLY A 362 -31.73 -6.87 5.02
N LEU A 363 -32.72 -6.85 4.13
CA LEU A 363 -34.13 -6.99 4.48
C LEU A 363 -34.52 -8.46 4.45
N ASN A 364 -34.65 -9.06 5.63
CA ASN A 364 -35.14 -10.42 5.79
C ASN A 364 -36.67 -10.42 5.66
N VAL A 365 -37.20 -10.54 4.44
CA VAL A 365 -38.65 -10.56 4.20
C VAL A 365 -39.12 -11.99 4.05
N ASN A 366 -39.67 -12.56 5.13
CA ASN A 366 -40.38 -13.84 5.08
C ASN A 366 -41.77 -13.62 4.45
N PHE A 367 -41.96 -14.08 3.22
CA PHE A 367 -43.30 -14.22 2.67
C PHE A 367 -43.92 -15.52 3.17
N ALA A 368 -44.89 -15.39 4.07
CA ALA A 368 -45.75 -16.51 4.47
C ALA A 368 -46.44 -17.08 3.22
N LYS A 369 -46.20 -18.37 2.93
CA LYS A 369 -46.95 -19.10 1.91
C LYS A 369 -48.41 -19.20 2.36
N LYS A 370 -49.32 -18.79 1.48
CA LYS A 370 -50.74 -19.15 1.53
C LYS A 370 -50.99 -20.29 0.56
#